data_AF-A0A0C3B5X6-F1
#
_entry.id   AF-A0A0C3B5X6-F1
#
_cell.length_a   1.000
_cell.length_b   1.000
_cell.length_c   1.000
_cell.angle_alpha   90.00
_cell.angle_beta   90.00
_cell.angle_gamma   90.00
#
_symmetry.space_group_name_H-M   'P 1'
#
loop_
_entity.id
_entity.type
_entity.pdbx_description
1 polymer ?
#
loop_
_entity_poly.entity_id
_entity_poly.type
_entity_poly.pdbx_seq_one_letter_code
_entity_poly.pdbx_strand_id
1 'polypeptide(L)'
;MFALSRRALVELALLLLAASGIFLASKRLLWSAAPDVEVVLSTYREDPTLVSQQITLLRRVLAMHGWSSRVIVYSKDESLLLDQMDPMLKVLGADAIVSLPNRGREGGTYLNHILSHYDNSWGYYRRSPSRHVLFAQSLLENTNLLHSRISALRKSTAFMSLGPYASCDCGRDAHGQKRYFPRMREVYSMFTGELCPGGGQLCTYKGQFIVSRRQILSHPKKRYQHLLEILEAPKGHWIYDDPEDYHWEYKGQKSSPSSPFFGHVLERSWPTIFRCTDPGIADNCSSHNPHSCQCLHK
;
A
#
# COMPACT_ATOMS: atom_id res chain seq x y z
N MET A 1 -22.89 -23.04 48.09
CA MET A 1 -22.35 -21.92 47.28
C MET A 1 -21.14 -22.48 46.54
N PHE A 2 -21.32 -22.99 45.31
CA PHE A 2 -20.28 -23.70 44.57
C PHE A 2 -19.42 -22.70 43.78
N ALA A 3 -18.15 -22.58 44.16
CA ALA A 3 -17.17 -21.80 43.40
C ALA A 3 -16.77 -22.58 42.15
N LEU A 4 -17.10 -22.04 40.97
CA LEU A 4 -16.62 -22.56 39.70
C LEU A 4 -15.10 -22.37 39.62
N SER A 5 -14.39 -23.45 39.32
CA SER A 5 -12.95 -23.46 39.07
C SER A 5 -12.59 -22.46 37.97
N ARG A 6 -11.42 -21.82 38.08
CA ARG A 6 -10.87 -20.90 37.07
C ARG A 6 -10.86 -21.50 35.66
N ARG A 7 -10.76 -22.82 35.51
CA ARG A 7 -10.86 -23.49 34.20
C ARG A 7 -12.27 -23.42 33.61
N ALA A 8 -13.30 -23.60 34.43
CA ALA A 8 -14.69 -23.55 33.98
C ALA A 8 -15.09 -22.14 33.53
N LEU A 9 -14.56 -21.10 34.18
CA LEU A 9 -14.76 -19.70 33.77
C LEU A 9 -14.09 -19.37 32.43
N VAL A 10 -12.93 -19.97 32.15
CA VAL A 10 -12.22 -19.79 30.86
C VAL A 10 -12.93 -20.52 29.73
N GLU A 11 -13.45 -21.72 29.97
CA GLU A 11 -14.24 -22.44 28.95
C GLU A 11 -15.58 -21.76 28.66
N LEU A 12 -16.25 -21.21 29.68
CA LEU A 12 -17.49 -20.45 29.48
C LEU A 12 -17.24 -19.15 28.68
N ALA A 13 -16.12 -18.47 28.92
CA ALA A 13 -15.72 -17.28 28.15
C ALA A 13 -15.37 -17.61 26.69
N LEU A 14 -14.72 -18.76 26.44
CA LEU A 14 -14.42 -19.24 25.09
C LEU A 14 -15.68 -19.64 24.31
N LEU A 15 -16.67 -20.25 24.99
CA LEU A 15 -17.96 -20.60 24.40
C LEU A 15 -18.81 -19.35 24.09
N LEU A 16 -18.77 -18.32 24.95
CA LEU A 16 -19.46 -17.06 24.71
C LEU A 16 -18.85 -16.24 23.56
N LEU A 17 -17.52 -16.30 23.37
CA LEU A 17 -16.85 -15.70 22.21
C LEU A 17 -17.21 -16.41 20.90
N ALA A 18 -17.37 -17.74 20.92
CA ALA A 18 -17.79 -18.51 19.74
C ALA A 18 -19.24 -18.22 19.32
N ALA A 19 -20.11 -17.80 20.24
CA ALA A 19 -21.52 -17.50 19.97
C ALA A 19 -21.76 -16.08 19.37
N SER A 20 -20.77 -15.19 19.37
CA SER A 20 -20.92 -13.78 18.93
C SER A 20 -20.75 -13.51 17.42
N GLY A 21 -20.62 -14.52 16.57
CA GLY A 21 -20.72 -14.35 15.11
C GLY A 21 -19.64 -13.49 14.43
N ILE A 22 -18.60 -13.07 15.14
CA ILE A 22 -17.43 -12.41 14.56
C ILE A 22 -16.42 -13.51 14.22
N PHE A 23 -16.53 -14.04 13.00
CA PHE A 23 -15.51 -14.92 12.43
C PHE A 23 -14.20 -14.13 12.22
N LEU A 24 -13.39 -14.02 13.29
CA LEU A 24 -11.95 -13.90 13.14
C LEU A 24 -11.47 -15.23 12.57
N ALA A 25 -11.34 -15.31 11.25
CA ALA A 25 -10.54 -16.32 10.59
C ALA A 25 -9.06 -16.12 10.99
N SER A 26 -8.73 -16.42 12.24
CA SER A 26 -7.36 -16.53 12.72
C SER A 26 -7.07 -18.01 12.93
N LYS A 27 -6.98 -18.74 11.82
CA LYS A 27 -6.09 -19.90 11.80
C LYS A 27 -4.70 -19.32 12.05
N ARG A 28 -4.19 -19.55 13.26
CA ARG A 28 -2.80 -19.25 13.65
C ARG A 28 -1.88 -19.65 12.50
N LEU A 29 -1.38 -18.68 11.75
CA LEU A 29 -0.20 -18.84 10.92
C LEU A 29 0.86 -19.42 11.84
N LEU A 30 1.31 -20.66 11.60
CA LEU A 30 2.55 -21.15 12.19
C LEU A 30 3.65 -20.27 11.60
N TRP A 31 4.30 -19.48 12.44
CA TRP A 31 5.27 -18.47 12.05
C TRP A 31 6.52 -19.14 11.49
N SER A 32 6.62 -19.23 10.16
CA SER A 32 7.92 -19.24 9.51
C SER A 32 8.67 -17.94 9.87
N ALA A 33 10.00 -17.94 9.75
CA ALA A 33 10.78 -16.71 9.87
C ALA A 33 10.17 -15.64 8.94
N ALA A 34 9.78 -14.49 9.52
CA ALA A 34 9.06 -13.48 8.75
C ALA A 34 9.91 -12.97 7.55
N PRO A 35 9.29 -12.82 6.36
CA PRO A 35 9.99 -12.59 5.09
C PRO A 35 10.74 -11.25 5.09
N ASP A 36 11.71 -11.12 4.19
CA ASP A 36 12.42 -9.85 3.96
C ASP A 36 11.50 -8.82 3.29
N VAL A 37 10.67 -9.27 2.34
CA VAL A 37 9.74 -8.44 1.57
C VAL A 37 8.31 -8.97 1.69
N GLU A 38 7.42 -8.15 2.21
CA GLU A 38 5.98 -8.40 2.17
C GLU A 38 5.39 -7.72 0.93
N VAL A 39 4.83 -8.51 0.02
CA VAL A 39 4.23 -8.04 -1.23
C VAL A 39 2.72 -7.91 -1.02
N VAL A 40 2.20 -6.72 -1.22
CA VAL A 40 0.79 -6.35 -1.04
C VAL A 40 0.22 -5.96 -2.40
N LEU A 41 -0.64 -6.81 -2.94
CA LEU A 41 -1.27 -6.60 -4.24
C LEU A 41 -2.73 -6.20 -4.07
N SER A 42 -3.12 -5.08 -4.67
CA SER A 42 -4.52 -4.69 -4.80
C SER A 42 -5.10 -5.27 -6.08
N THR A 43 -6.18 -6.04 -5.98
CA THR A 43 -6.90 -6.62 -7.11
C THR A 43 -8.39 -6.26 -7.03
N TYR A 44 -9.04 -6.08 -8.17
CA TYR A 44 -10.49 -5.99 -8.29
C TYR A 44 -10.99 -7.19 -9.11
N ARG A 45 -11.01 -7.07 -10.44
CA ARG A 45 -11.53 -8.09 -11.37
C ARG A 45 -10.55 -8.43 -12.48
N GLU A 46 -9.26 -8.31 -12.19
CA GLU A 46 -8.22 -8.75 -13.11
C GLU A 46 -8.29 -10.27 -13.32
N ASP A 47 -7.82 -10.73 -14.48
CA ASP A 47 -7.78 -12.17 -14.80
C ASP A 47 -6.89 -12.92 -13.79
N PRO A 48 -7.41 -13.94 -13.08
CA PRO A 48 -6.65 -14.67 -12.06
C PRO A 48 -5.38 -15.34 -12.60
N THR A 49 -5.37 -15.76 -13.86
CA THR A 49 -4.20 -16.36 -14.52
C THR A 49 -3.10 -15.31 -14.69
N LEU A 50 -3.46 -14.10 -15.13
CA LEU A 50 -2.49 -13.01 -15.28
C LEU A 50 -1.93 -12.58 -13.92
N VAL A 51 -2.78 -12.51 -12.89
CA VAL A 51 -2.33 -12.20 -11.52
C VAL A 51 -1.39 -13.30 -11.00
N SER A 52 -1.71 -14.58 -11.22
CA SER A 52 -0.85 -15.71 -10.84
C SER A 52 0.52 -15.67 -11.52
N GLN A 53 0.55 -15.34 -12.82
CA GLN A 53 1.80 -15.12 -13.58
C GLN A 53 2.61 -13.95 -12.99
N GLN A 54 1.95 -12.84 -12.64
CA GLN A 54 2.59 -11.67 -12.04
C GLN A 54 3.18 -11.98 -10.66
N ILE A 55 2.47 -12.76 -9.83
CA ILE A 55 2.95 -13.24 -8.52
C ILE A 55 4.18 -14.13 -8.70
N THR A 56 4.14 -15.05 -9.66
CA THR A 56 5.26 -15.94 -9.98
C THR A 56 6.49 -15.13 -10.42
N LEU A 57 6.30 -14.13 -11.27
CA LEU A 57 7.36 -13.22 -11.70
C LEU A 57 7.96 -12.49 -10.49
N LEU A 58 7.14 -11.84 -9.65
CA LEU A 58 7.61 -11.08 -8.48
C LEU A 58 8.45 -11.94 -7.54
N ARG A 59 7.97 -13.14 -7.20
CA ARG A 59 8.71 -14.10 -6.37
C ARG A 59 10.05 -14.46 -6.99
N ARG A 60 10.07 -14.74 -8.30
CA ARG A 60 11.32 -15.05 -9.02
C ARG A 60 12.29 -13.88 -8.98
N VAL A 61 11.86 -12.66 -9.29
CA VAL A 61 12.75 -11.48 -9.29
C VAL A 61 13.33 -11.22 -7.90
N LEU A 62 12.49 -11.26 -6.86
CA LEU A 62 12.95 -11.09 -5.49
C LEU A 62 13.95 -12.18 -5.08
N ALA A 63 13.64 -13.45 -5.35
CA ALA A 63 14.50 -14.58 -5.00
C ALA A 63 15.85 -14.55 -5.74
N MET A 64 15.88 -14.15 -7.03
CA MET A 64 17.13 -13.98 -7.80
C MET A 64 18.08 -12.95 -7.16
N HIS A 65 17.55 -11.98 -6.41
CA HIS A 65 18.32 -10.98 -5.68
C HIS A 65 18.44 -11.29 -4.19
N GLY A 66 18.15 -12.53 -3.76
CA GLY A 66 18.34 -12.99 -2.39
C GLY A 66 17.28 -12.52 -1.39
N TRP A 67 16.13 -12.04 -1.86
CA TRP A 67 15.04 -11.58 -1.02
C TRP A 67 13.98 -12.68 -0.84
N SER A 68 13.74 -13.08 0.41
CA SER A 68 12.56 -13.90 0.72
C SER A 68 11.30 -13.04 0.67
N SER A 69 10.19 -13.61 0.17
CA SER A 69 8.95 -12.86 -0.01
C SER A 69 7.71 -13.61 0.45
N ARG A 70 6.74 -12.87 0.97
CA ARG A 70 5.34 -13.31 1.19
C ARG A 70 4.40 -12.42 0.41
N VAL A 71 3.39 -12.99 -0.25
CA VAL A 71 2.43 -12.29 -1.10
C VAL A 71 1.05 -12.34 -0.49
N ILE A 72 0.48 -11.16 -0.22
CA ILE A 72 -0.88 -10.96 0.28
C ILE A 72 -1.66 -10.24 -0.82
N VAL A 73 -2.75 -10.86 -1.25
CA VAL A 73 -3.66 -10.28 -2.24
C VAL A 73 -4.86 -9.69 -1.51
N TYR A 74 -5.14 -8.41 -1.75
CA TYR A 74 -6.35 -7.76 -1.29
C TYR A 74 -7.34 -7.66 -2.45
N SER A 75 -8.44 -8.38 -2.35
CA SER A 75 -9.54 -8.33 -3.33
C SER A 75 -10.53 -7.24 -2.94
N LYS A 76 -10.85 -6.39 -3.91
CA LYS A 76 -11.94 -5.41 -3.84
C LYS A 76 -13.18 -5.86 -4.60
N ASP A 77 -13.21 -7.09 -5.12
CA ASP A 77 -14.40 -7.63 -5.76
C ASP A 77 -15.40 -8.10 -4.71
N GLU A 78 -16.43 -7.28 -4.51
CA GLU A 78 -17.49 -7.55 -3.53
C GLU A 78 -18.37 -8.74 -3.92
N SER A 79 -18.25 -9.27 -5.16
CA SER A 79 -18.89 -10.53 -5.55
C SER A 79 -18.11 -11.79 -5.16
N LEU A 80 -16.85 -11.68 -4.72
CA LEU A 80 -16.07 -12.83 -4.29
C LEU A 80 -16.58 -13.32 -2.93
N LEU A 81 -17.25 -14.47 -2.92
CA LEU A 81 -17.81 -15.07 -1.71
C LEU A 81 -16.72 -15.74 -0.85
N LEU A 82 -16.99 -15.90 0.46
CA LEU A 82 -16.02 -16.45 1.41
C LEU A 82 -15.55 -17.86 1.05
N ASP A 83 -16.43 -18.71 0.53
CA ASP A 83 -16.14 -20.07 0.08
C ASP A 83 -15.30 -20.12 -1.21
N GLN A 84 -15.24 -19.01 -1.96
CA GLN A 84 -14.42 -18.86 -3.16
C GLN A 84 -13.00 -18.36 -2.87
N MET A 85 -12.73 -17.87 -1.66
CA MET A 85 -11.42 -17.32 -1.29
C MET A 85 -10.31 -18.37 -1.26
N ASP A 86 -10.56 -19.54 -0.67
CA ASP A 86 -9.58 -20.64 -0.59
C ASP A 86 -9.23 -21.22 -1.99
N PRO A 87 -10.20 -21.49 -2.88
CA PRO A 87 -9.92 -21.81 -4.28
C PRO A 87 -9.11 -20.71 -4.99
N MET A 88 -9.49 -19.44 -4.82
CA MET A 88 -8.80 -18.31 -5.44
C MET A 88 -7.35 -18.21 -4.97
N LEU A 89 -7.10 -18.37 -3.66
CA LEU A 89 -5.76 -18.37 -3.08
C LEU A 89 -4.83 -19.39 -3.78
N LYS A 90 -5.34 -20.60 -4.03
CA LYS A 90 -4.60 -21.67 -4.73
C LYS A 90 -4.32 -21.32 -6.18
N VAL A 91 -5.30 -20.78 -6.91
CA VAL A 91 -5.15 -20.36 -8.32
C VAL A 91 -4.09 -19.26 -8.46
N LEU A 92 -4.14 -18.27 -7.57
CA LEU A 92 -3.19 -17.15 -7.57
C LEU A 92 -1.79 -17.56 -7.10
N GLY A 93 -1.68 -18.64 -6.32
CA GLY A 93 -0.42 -19.03 -5.68
C GLY A 93 0.04 -18.02 -4.61
N ALA A 94 -0.88 -17.22 -4.07
CA ALA A 94 -0.60 -16.25 -3.00
C ALA A 94 -0.55 -16.92 -1.62
N ASP A 95 0.01 -16.22 -0.63
CA ASP A 95 0.10 -16.73 0.75
C ASP A 95 -1.13 -16.36 1.60
N ALA A 96 -1.82 -15.28 1.24
CA ALA A 96 -3.09 -14.89 1.83
C ALA A 96 -3.94 -14.09 0.85
N ILE A 97 -5.26 -14.14 1.04
CA ILE A 97 -6.24 -13.29 0.37
C ILE A 97 -7.12 -12.60 1.41
N VAL A 98 -7.33 -11.29 1.25
CA VAL A 98 -8.12 -10.46 2.16
C VAL A 98 -9.16 -9.70 1.34
N SER A 99 -10.42 -9.71 1.78
CA SER A 99 -11.48 -8.93 1.14
C SER A 99 -11.55 -7.52 1.72
N LEU A 100 -11.74 -6.51 0.86
CA LEU A 100 -11.99 -5.12 1.22
C LEU A 100 -13.15 -4.55 0.39
N PRO A 101 -13.89 -3.56 0.91
CA PRO A 101 -14.82 -2.79 0.10
C PRO A 101 -14.11 -2.12 -1.10
N ASN A 102 -14.85 -1.94 -2.20
CA ASN A 102 -14.34 -1.28 -3.40
C ASN A 102 -14.31 0.25 -3.23
N ARG A 103 -13.44 0.73 -2.35
CA ARG A 103 -13.23 2.15 -2.05
C ARG A 103 -11.76 2.55 -2.14
N GLY A 104 -11.46 3.78 -2.53
CA GLY A 104 -10.10 4.33 -2.46
C GLY A 104 -9.06 3.71 -3.42
N ARG A 105 -9.49 2.89 -4.38
CA ARG A 105 -8.62 2.14 -5.32
C ARG A 105 -7.47 1.41 -4.60
N GLU A 106 -6.32 1.25 -5.25
CA GLU A 106 -5.13 0.65 -4.66
C GLU A 106 -4.59 1.39 -3.43
N GLY A 107 -4.74 2.71 -3.37
CA GLY A 107 -4.31 3.49 -2.19
C GLY A 107 -5.06 3.10 -0.91
N GLY A 108 -6.36 2.82 -1.03
CA GLY A 108 -7.18 2.32 0.08
C GLY A 108 -6.69 0.96 0.59
N THR A 109 -6.31 0.07 -0.33
CA THR A 109 -5.67 -1.21 0.02
C THR A 109 -4.40 -1.00 0.84
N TYR A 110 -3.50 -0.12 0.39
CA TYR A 110 -2.19 0.06 1.03
C TYR A 110 -2.34 0.65 2.43
N LEU A 111 -3.22 1.64 2.60
CA LEU A 111 -3.50 2.24 3.90
C LEU A 111 -4.18 1.25 4.85
N ASN A 112 -5.15 0.45 4.38
CA ASN A 112 -5.75 -0.63 5.18
C ASN A 112 -4.69 -1.64 5.65
N HIS A 113 -3.77 -2.05 4.77
CA HIS A 113 -2.66 -2.92 5.15
C HIS A 113 -1.75 -2.27 6.20
N ILE A 114 -1.33 -1.02 5.99
CA ILE A 114 -0.50 -0.29 6.96
C ILE A 114 -1.19 -0.26 8.33
N LEU A 115 -2.47 0.13 8.38
CA LEU A 115 -3.20 0.33 9.64
C LEU A 115 -3.49 -0.97 10.39
N SER A 116 -3.83 -2.05 9.68
CA SER A 116 -4.06 -3.37 10.29
C SER A 116 -2.79 -3.98 10.89
N HIS A 117 -1.63 -3.66 10.32
CA HIS A 117 -0.34 -4.17 10.74
C HIS A 117 0.43 -3.26 11.71
N TYR A 118 0.05 -1.97 11.79
CA TYR A 118 0.77 -0.91 12.50
C TYR A 118 1.10 -1.26 13.96
N ASP A 119 0.08 -1.61 14.76
CA ASP A 119 0.25 -1.89 16.20
C ASP A 119 0.59 -3.36 16.47
N ASN A 120 -0.02 -4.28 15.71
CA ASN A 120 -0.02 -5.71 16.03
C ASN A 120 1.26 -6.43 15.58
N SER A 121 1.59 -6.33 14.29
CA SER A 121 2.59 -7.21 13.66
C SER A 121 3.92 -6.50 13.38
N TRP A 122 3.91 -5.18 13.24
CA TRP A 122 5.14 -4.41 13.01
C TRP A 122 5.65 -3.77 14.30
N GLY A 123 4.76 -3.37 15.21
CA GLY A 123 5.12 -2.84 16.53
C GLY A 123 5.95 -3.82 17.38
N TYR A 124 5.58 -5.10 17.39
CA TYR A 124 6.31 -6.15 18.13
C TYR A 124 7.70 -6.44 17.53
N TYR A 125 7.86 -6.29 16.22
CA TYR A 125 9.13 -6.53 15.49
C TYR A 125 9.95 -5.26 15.25
N ARG A 126 9.83 -4.25 16.13
CA ARG A 126 10.73 -3.07 16.14
C ARG A 126 12.23 -3.43 16.04
N ARG A 127 12.59 -4.66 16.44
CA ARG A 127 13.95 -5.22 16.38
C ARG A 127 14.41 -5.75 15.01
N SER A 128 13.55 -5.81 13.98
CA SER A 128 13.94 -6.17 12.61
C SER A 128 13.50 -5.10 11.60
N PRO A 129 14.10 -3.89 11.67
CA PRO A 129 13.73 -2.75 10.83
C PRO A 129 14.12 -2.90 9.35
N SER A 130 14.93 -3.90 8.99
CA SER A 130 15.45 -4.13 7.63
C SER A 130 14.46 -4.77 6.66
N ARG A 131 13.17 -4.87 7.03
CA ARG A 131 12.12 -5.47 6.22
C ARG A 131 11.40 -4.42 5.39
N HIS A 132 11.02 -4.82 4.19
CA HIS A 132 10.31 -3.97 3.24
C HIS A 132 8.88 -4.46 3.00
N VAL A 133 8.05 -3.53 2.56
CA VAL A 133 6.73 -3.80 2.02
C VAL A 133 6.72 -3.28 0.58
N LEU A 134 6.36 -4.14 -0.36
CA LEU A 134 6.13 -3.79 -1.76
C LEU A 134 4.63 -3.64 -1.95
N PHE A 135 4.18 -2.45 -2.30
CA PHE A 135 2.79 -2.16 -2.65
C PHE A 135 2.67 -2.05 -4.17
N ALA A 136 1.71 -2.75 -4.76
CA ALA A 136 1.43 -2.66 -6.20
C ALA A 136 -0.04 -3.00 -6.52
N GLN A 137 -0.48 -2.64 -7.72
CA GLN A 137 -1.65 -3.24 -8.34
C GLN A 137 -1.32 -4.70 -8.71
N SER A 138 -2.33 -5.55 -8.88
CA SER A 138 -2.14 -6.98 -9.16
C SER A 138 -1.48 -7.27 -10.52
N LEU A 139 -1.52 -6.31 -11.45
CA LEU A 139 -0.83 -6.35 -12.74
C LEU A 139 0.12 -5.16 -12.85
N LEU A 140 1.43 -5.40 -12.88
CA LEU A 140 2.43 -4.34 -13.04
C LEU A 140 2.63 -4.01 -14.52
N GLU A 141 2.65 -2.72 -14.85
CA GLU A 141 2.72 -2.30 -16.26
C GLU A 141 4.12 -2.40 -16.90
N ASN A 142 5.20 -2.35 -16.12
CA ASN A 142 6.56 -2.29 -16.66
C ASN A 142 7.52 -3.26 -15.94
N THR A 143 7.62 -4.47 -16.48
CA THR A 143 8.47 -5.54 -15.94
C THR A 143 9.96 -5.20 -16.01
N ASN A 144 10.42 -4.51 -17.05
CA ASN A 144 11.82 -4.09 -17.16
C ASN A 144 12.22 -3.12 -16.04
N LEU A 145 11.34 -2.15 -15.75
CA LEU A 145 11.54 -1.22 -14.64
C LEU A 145 11.54 -1.95 -13.30
N LEU A 146 10.62 -2.90 -13.11
CA LEU A 146 10.57 -3.74 -11.91
C LEU A 146 11.89 -4.49 -11.68
N HIS A 147 12.41 -5.19 -12.70
CA HIS A 147 13.68 -5.90 -12.62
C HIS A 147 14.84 -4.96 -12.25
N SER A 148 14.95 -3.84 -12.97
CA SER A 148 15.99 -2.84 -12.75
C SER A 148 15.95 -2.25 -11.34
N ARG A 149 14.76 -1.97 -10.79
CA ARG A 149 14.61 -1.43 -9.43
C ARG A 149 14.89 -2.47 -8.36
N ILE A 150 14.36 -3.69 -8.49
CA ILE A 150 14.60 -4.75 -7.48
C ILE A 150 16.07 -5.12 -7.39
N SER A 151 16.82 -5.11 -8.51
CA SER A 151 18.26 -5.37 -8.48
C SER A 151 19.05 -4.32 -7.67
N ALA A 152 18.51 -3.11 -7.52
CA ALA A 152 19.10 -2.04 -6.73
C ALA A 152 18.60 -1.96 -5.28
N LEU A 153 17.61 -2.78 -4.90
CA LEU A 153 17.05 -2.83 -3.55
C LEU A 153 18.14 -3.18 -2.54
N ARG A 154 18.20 -2.44 -1.43
CA ARG A 154 19.16 -2.62 -0.34
C ARG A 154 18.42 -2.70 0.99
N LYS A 155 19.06 -3.29 2.00
CA LYS A 155 18.53 -3.26 3.39
C LYS A 155 18.34 -1.84 3.93
N SER A 156 19.06 -0.87 3.36
CA SER A 156 19.00 0.55 3.72
C SER A 156 17.98 1.36 2.90
N THR A 157 17.24 0.74 1.97
CA THR A 157 16.24 1.43 1.14
C THR A 157 15.08 1.89 2.01
N ALA A 158 14.94 3.20 2.17
CA ALA A 158 13.79 3.78 2.87
C ALA A 158 12.53 3.74 1.99
N PHE A 159 12.66 4.16 0.74
CA PHE A 159 11.60 4.22 -0.27
C PHE A 159 12.20 4.07 -1.67
N MET A 160 11.49 3.35 -2.55
CA MET A 160 11.82 3.24 -3.97
C MET A 160 10.55 2.97 -4.80
N SER A 161 10.23 3.85 -5.74
CA SER A 161 9.17 3.64 -6.72
C SER A 161 9.52 2.52 -7.69
N LEU A 162 8.51 1.71 -8.01
CA LEU A 162 8.52 0.76 -9.13
C LEU A 162 7.80 1.33 -10.36
N GLY A 163 7.24 2.55 -10.26
CA GLY A 163 6.69 3.33 -11.36
C GLY A 163 7.59 4.50 -11.73
N PRO A 164 7.22 5.27 -12.78
CA PRO A 164 7.95 6.47 -13.17
C PRO A 164 8.03 7.49 -12.03
N TYR A 165 9.19 8.13 -11.88
CA TYR A 165 9.34 9.32 -11.07
C TYR A 165 9.11 10.58 -11.90
N ALA A 166 8.74 11.67 -11.23
CA ALA A 166 8.82 13.01 -11.78
C ALA A 166 9.05 14.05 -10.69
N SER A 167 9.40 15.27 -11.11
CA SER A 167 9.42 16.44 -10.26
C SER A 167 8.11 17.21 -10.39
N CYS A 168 7.34 17.27 -9.31
CA CYS A 168 6.10 18.03 -9.23
C CYS A 168 6.31 19.36 -8.49
N ASP A 169 5.50 20.38 -8.82
CA ASP A 169 5.47 21.64 -8.09
C ASP A 169 4.30 21.67 -7.11
N CYS A 170 4.48 21.04 -5.94
CA CYS A 170 3.59 20.97 -4.79
C CYS A 170 2.13 21.36 -5.07
N GLY A 171 1.38 20.41 -5.64
CA GLY A 171 0.02 20.64 -6.11
C GLY A 171 -0.13 20.73 -7.61
N ARG A 172 0.96 20.76 -8.39
CA ARG A 172 0.92 20.61 -9.84
C ARG A 172 1.61 19.34 -10.27
N ASP A 173 0.92 18.58 -11.10
CA ASP A 173 1.46 17.39 -11.74
C ASP A 173 2.61 17.74 -12.72
N ALA A 174 3.53 16.81 -12.93
CA ALA A 174 4.61 16.93 -13.92
C ALA A 174 4.20 16.45 -15.32
N HIS A 175 3.15 15.63 -15.42
CA HIS A 175 2.71 15.00 -16.67
C HIS A 175 1.60 15.79 -17.40
N GLY A 176 1.64 15.76 -18.74
CA GLY A 176 0.58 16.26 -19.61
C GLY A 176 0.28 17.75 -19.42
N GLN A 177 -0.98 18.08 -19.16
CA GLN A 177 -1.46 19.46 -18.96
C GLN A 177 -1.03 20.08 -17.62
N LYS A 178 -0.16 19.42 -16.82
CA LYS A 178 0.21 19.85 -15.47
C LYS A 178 -1.02 20.10 -14.60
N ARG A 179 -1.91 19.09 -14.54
CA ARG A 179 -3.16 19.15 -13.78
C ARG A 179 -2.90 19.61 -12.34
N TYR A 180 -3.84 20.39 -11.82
CA TYR A 180 -3.77 20.90 -10.47
C TYR A 180 -4.41 19.90 -9.49
N PHE A 181 -3.64 19.52 -8.48
CA PHE A 181 -3.96 18.59 -7.41
C PHE A 181 -3.63 19.28 -6.07
N PRO A 182 -4.38 20.32 -5.68
CA PRO A 182 -4.03 21.23 -4.58
C PRO A 182 -3.68 20.50 -3.27
N ARG A 183 -4.39 19.40 -2.99
CA ARG A 183 -4.23 18.60 -1.77
C ARG A 183 -2.89 17.89 -1.64
N MET A 184 -2.06 17.84 -2.68
CA MET A 184 -0.67 17.39 -2.53
C MET A 184 0.08 18.26 -1.52
N ARG A 185 -0.27 19.56 -1.42
CA ARG A 185 0.31 20.48 -0.41
C ARG A 185 -0.08 20.10 1.02
N GLU A 186 -1.33 19.68 1.20
CA GLU A 186 -1.86 19.23 2.49
C GLU A 186 -1.17 17.93 2.92
N VAL A 187 -1.04 16.98 2.00
CA VAL A 187 -0.32 15.72 2.25
C VAL A 187 1.15 16.00 2.55
N TYR A 188 1.80 16.91 1.81
CA TYR A 188 3.18 17.33 2.10
C TYR A 188 3.31 17.84 3.52
N SER A 189 2.54 18.88 3.87
CA SER A 189 2.58 19.50 5.19
C SER A 189 2.28 18.49 6.31
N MET A 190 1.33 17.57 6.08
CA MET A 190 0.98 16.54 7.03
C MET A 190 2.14 15.57 7.32
N PHE A 191 2.94 15.19 6.32
CA PHE A 191 3.97 14.16 6.48
C PHE A 191 5.38 14.71 6.76
N THR A 192 5.69 15.92 6.29
CA THR A 192 6.98 16.59 6.54
C THR A 192 6.93 17.49 7.77
N GLY A 193 5.77 18.08 8.09
CA GLY A 193 5.67 19.17 9.07
C GLY A 193 6.13 20.52 8.53
N GLU A 194 6.35 20.62 7.22
CA GLU A 194 6.89 21.80 6.54
C GLU A 194 5.95 22.25 5.42
N LEU A 195 5.98 23.53 5.08
CA LEU A 195 5.33 24.00 3.86
C LEU A 195 6.08 23.53 2.63
N CYS A 196 5.40 23.53 1.49
CA CYS A 196 5.99 23.16 0.21
C CYS A 196 7.26 23.97 -0.11
N PRO A 197 8.36 23.31 -0.52
CA PRO A 197 9.59 24.00 -0.87
C PRO A 197 9.47 24.71 -2.22
N GLY A 198 10.18 25.83 -2.38
CA GLY A 198 10.43 26.41 -3.69
C GLY A 198 11.38 25.49 -4.46
N GLY A 199 10.91 24.88 -5.55
CA GLY A 199 11.67 23.88 -6.33
C GLY A 199 10.95 22.54 -6.50
N GLY A 200 9.81 22.36 -5.83
CA GLY A 200 8.97 21.17 -5.99
C GLY A 200 9.43 19.98 -5.15
N GLN A 201 8.85 18.82 -5.44
CA GLN A 201 9.09 17.59 -4.71
C GLN A 201 9.00 16.38 -5.63
N LEU A 202 9.65 15.30 -5.22
CA LEU A 202 9.55 14.02 -5.88
C LEU A 202 8.11 13.49 -5.88
N CYS A 203 7.68 13.04 -7.06
CA CYS A 203 6.39 12.43 -7.33
C CYS A 203 6.54 11.07 -7.98
N THR A 204 5.48 10.26 -7.88
CA THR A 204 5.37 8.97 -8.57
C THR A 204 4.07 8.84 -9.34
N TYR A 205 4.08 7.93 -10.32
CA TYR A 205 2.88 7.46 -11.01
C TYR A 205 2.74 5.95 -10.87
N LYS A 206 1.53 5.44 -11.12
CA LYS A 206 1.14 4.02 -11.07
C LYS A 206 1.06 3.42 -9.66
N GLY A 207 1.40 4.19 -8.64
CA GLY A 207 1.16 3.81 -7.23
C GLY A 207 1.93 2.58 -6.74
N GLN A 208 2.93 2.10 -7.46
CA GLN A 208 3.68 0.89 -7.13
C GLN A 208 5.06 1.23 -6.58
N PHE A 209 5.41 0.74 -5.39
CA PHE A 209 6.63 1.11 -4.67
C PHE A 209 7.04 0.10 -3.61
N ILE A 210 8.30 0.17 -3.19
CA ILE A 210 8.87 -0.53 -2.05
C ILE A 210 9.19 0.49 -0.97
N VAL A 211 8.80 0.21 0.27
CA VAL A 211 9.10 1.05 1.42
C VAL A 211 9.53 0.17 2.60
N SER A 212 10.50 0.63 3.38
CA SER A 212 10.88 -0.07 4.61
C SER A 212 9.80 0.07 5.68
N ARG A 213 9.65 -0.97 6.51
CA ARG A 213 8.78 -0.89 7.70
C ARG A 213 9.24 0.21 8.66
N ARG A 214 10.55 0.43 8.77
CA ARG A 214 11.11 1.54 9.55
C ARG A 214 10.55 2.88 9.07
N GLN A 215 10.46 3.10 7.77
CA GLN A 215 9.96 4.34 7.21
C GLN A 215 8.45 4.50 7.44
N ILE A 216 7.65 3.44 7.29
CA ILE A 216 6.21 3.48 7.62
C ILE A 216 6.00 3.82 9.11
N LEU A 217 6.74 3.17 10.01
CA LEU A 217 6.62 3.39 11.45
C LEU A 217 7.23 4.72 11.95
N SER A 218 7.87 5.49 11.06
CA SER A 218 8.43 6.80 11.40
C SER A 218 7.38 7.89 11.53
N HIS A 219 6.16 7.65 11.03
CA HIS A 219 5.04 8.56 11.08
C HIS A 219 3.96 8.04 12.01
N PRO A 220 3.31 8.89 12.82
CA PRO A 220 2.27 8.43 13.73
C PRO A 220 1.06 7.85 12.97
N LYS A 221 0.52 6.73 13.46
CA LYS A 221 -0.64 6.01 12.91
C LYS A 221 -1.78 6.92 12.46
N LYS A 222 -2.08 7.97 13.25
CA LYS A 222 -3.16 8.93 12.97
C LYS A 222 -3.06 9.62 11.60
N ARG A 223 -1.86 9.80 11.04
CA ARG A 223 -1.69 10.38 9.70
C ARG A 223 -2.21 9.41 8.63
N TYR A 224 -1.89 8.12 8.75
CA TYR A 224 -2.40 7.10 7.85
C TYR A 224 -3.91 6.89 8.00
N GLN A 225 -4.44 6.95 9.23
CA GLN A 225 -5.89 6.87 9.48
C GLN A 225 -6.63 8.01 8.79
N HIS A 226 -6.14 9.24 8.94
CA HIS A 226 -6.74 10.39 8.31
C HIS A 226 -6.69 10.31 6.77
N LEU A 227 -5.57 9.87 6.18
CA LEU A 227 -5.53 9.64 4.74
C LEU A 227 -6.57 8.61 4.29
N LEU A 228 -6.77 7.53 5.06
CA LEU A 228 -7.76 6.50 4.72
C LEU A 228 -9.19 7.04 4.82
N GLU A 229 -9.49 7.81 5.86
CA GLU A 229 -10.81 8.45 6.06
C GLU A 229 -11.19 9.35 4.87
N ILE A 230 -10.25 10.17 4.40
CA ILE A 230 -10.46 11.04 3.23
C ILE A 230 -10.58 10.23 1.95
N LEU A 231 -9.74 9.21 1.77
CA LEU A 231 -9.68 8.41 0.55
C LEU A 231 -10.89 7.48 0.36
N GLU A 232 -11.41 6.89 1.44
CA GLU A 232 -12.57 5.99 1.41
C GLU A 232 -13.88 6.67 1.82
N ALA A 233 -13.88 8.00 1.81
CA ALA A 233 -15.01 8.84 2.19
C ALA A 233 -16.29 8.44 1.43
N PRO A 234 -17.44 8.36 2.10
CA PRO A 234 -18.69 8.01 1.46
C PRO A 234 -19.17 9.12 0.52
N LYS A 235 -20.08 8.79 -0.40
CA LYS A 235 -20.74 9.78 -1.27
C LYS A 235 -21.39 10.88 -0.42
N GLY A 236 -21.24 12.15 -0.85
CA GLY A 236 -21.75 13.33 -0.13
C GLY A 236 -20.81 13.88 0.94
N HIS A 237 -19.62 13.27 1.13
CA HIS A 237 -18.57 13.86 1.94
C HIS A 237 -17.94 15.08 1.23
N TRP A 238 -17.53 16.10 2.00
CA TRP A 238 -17.01 17.37 1.49
C TRP A 238 -15.79 17.25 0.57
N ILE A 239 -15.06 16.13 0.64
CA ILE A 239 -13.89 15.90 -0.22
C ILE A 239 -14.26 15.89 -1.72
N TYR A 240 -15.51 15.51 -2.04
CA TYR A 240 -16.04 15.51 -3.41
C TYR A 240 -16.52 16.89 -3.88
N ASP A 241 -16.52 17.89 -2.98
CA ASP A 241 -16.85 19.28 -3.30
C ASP A 241 -15.60 20.11 -3.64
N ASP A 242 -14.43 19.47 -3.76
CA ASP A 242 -13.21 20.12 -4.22
C ASP A 242 -13.42 20.70 -5.64
N PRO A 243 -13.16 21.99 -5.88
CA PRO A 243 -13.37 22.60 -7.19
C PRO A 243 -12.64 21.88 -8.33
N GLU A 244 -11.46 21.33 -8.04
CA GLU A 244 -10.69 20.57 -9.04
C GLU A 244 -11.30 19.19 -9.30
N ASP A 245 -11.99 18.60 -8.32
CA ASP A 245 -12.70 17.32 -8.49
C ASP A 245 -13.89 17.48 -9.46
N TYR A 246 -14.65 18.59 -9.37
CA TYR A 246 -15.82 18.84 -10.23
C TYR A 246 -15.50 18.73 -11.74
N HIS A 247 -14.35 19.27 -12.14
CA HIS A 247 -13.87 19.25 -13.54
C HIS A 247 -13.06 18.00 -13.87
N TRP A 248 -12.73 17.19 -12.87
CA TRP A 248 -11.89 16.03 -13.06
C TRP A 248 -12.65 14.84 -13.61
N GLU A 249 -12.05 14.21 -14.62
CA GLU A 249 -12.49 12.93 -15.16
C GLU A 249 -11.28 12.04 -15.42
N TYR A 250 -11.48 10.74 -15.21
CA TYR A 250 -10.52 9.69 -15.54
C TYR A 250 -11.21 8.60 -16.34
N LYS A 251 -10.75 8.42 -17.59
CA LYS A 251 -11.35 7.47 -18.55
C LYS A 251 -12.87 7.65 -18.70
N GLY A 252 -13.34 8.91 -18.70
CA GLY A 252 -14.76 9.27 -18.82
C GLY A 252 -15.58 9.07 -17.54
N GLN A 253 -14.94 8.75 -16.41
CA GLN A 253 -15.62 8.60 -15.11
C GLN A 253 -15.28 9.78 -14.20
N LYS A 254 -16.31 10.30 -13.51
CA LYS A 254 -16.16 11.28 -12.43
C LYS A 254 -15.60 10.61 -11.17
N SER A 255 -15.10 11.44 -10.26
CA SER A 255 -14.70 11.02 -8.92
C SER A 255 -15.84 10.30 -8.20
N SER A 256 -15.48 9.27 -7.47
CA SER A 256 -16.42 8.42 -6.72
C SER A 256 -15.70 7.72 -5.58
N PRO A 257 -16.41 7.12 -4.61
CA PRO A 257 -15.76 6.36 -3.54
C PRO A 257 -14.83 5.25 -4.03
N SER A 258 -15.14 4.58 -5.15
CA SER A 258 -14.28 3.53 -5.73
C SER A 258 -13.12 4.08 -6.55
N SER A 259 -13.25 5.28 -7.11
CA SER A 259 -12.20 5.95 -7.90
C SER A 259 -12.12 7.45 -7.58
N PRO A 260 -11.66 7.82 -6.37
CA PRO A 260 -11.69 9.21 -5.92
C PRO A 260 -10.58 10.03 -6.58
N PHE A 261 -10.85 11.31 -6.86
CA PHE A 261 -9.85 12.29 -7.28
C PHE A 261 -8.64 12.33 -6.33
N PHE A 262 -8.91 12.26 -5.02
CA PHE A 262 -7.88 12.20 -4.00
C PHE A 262 -6.95 10.98 -4.12
N GLY A 263 -7.40 9.88 -4.75
CA GLY A 263 -6.53 8.75 -5.07
C GLY A 263 -5.37 9.13 -5.99
N HIS A 264 -5.59 10.06 -6.92
CA HIS A 264 -4.54 10.58 -7.81
C HIS A 264 -3.58 11.52 -7.07
N VAL A 265 -4.09 12.33 -6.13
CA VAL A 265 -3.26 13.10 -5.20
C VAL A 265 -2.32 12.17 -4.44
N LEU A 266 -2.87 11.07 -3.91
CA LEU A 266 -2.13 10.12 -3.10
C LEU A 266 -1.06 9.36 -3.92
N GLU A 267 -1.40 8.95 -5.14
CA GLU A 267 -0.45 8.31 -6.09
C GLU A 267 0.83 9.16 -6.27
N ARG A 268 0.67 10.48 -6.41
CA ARG A 268 1.78 11.42 -6.58
C ARG A 268 2.54 11.67 -5.28
N SER A 269 1.89 11.46 -4.14
CA SER A 269 2.41 11.84 -2.83
C SER A 269 3.10 10.71 -2.08
N TRP A 270 3.12 9.48 -2.58
CA TRP A 270 3.80 8.36 -1.91
C TRP A 270 5.26 8.63 -1.50
N PRO A 271 6.12 9.25 -2.33
CA PRO A 271 7.48 9.59 -1.91
C PRO A 271 7.47 10.55 -0.73
N THR A 272 6.62 11.57 -0.77
CA THR A 272 6.46 12.55 0.31
C THR A 272 5.98 11.91 1.61
N ILE A 273 4.98 11.03 1.53
CA ILE A 273 4.46 10.25 2.67
C ILE A 273 5.58 9.48 3.36
N PHE A 274 6.58 9.02 2.62
CA PHE A 274 7.71 8.26 3.14
C PHE A 274 9.02 9.06 3.19
N ARG A 275 8.93 10.41 3.27
CA ARG A 275 10.06 11.36 3.41
C ARG A 275 11.15 11.23 2.33
N CYS A 276 10.75 10.77 1.15
CA CYS A 276 11.56 10.74 -0.05
C CYS A 276 11.14 11.90 -0.97
N THR A 277 11.57 13.11 -0.65
CA THR A 277 11.06 14.34 -1.28
C THR A 277 12.00 14.96 -2.30
N ASP A 278 13.25 14.49 -2.41
CA ASP A 278 14.27 15.07 -3.30
C ASP A 278 13.88 14.93 -4.78
N PRO A 279 13.51 16.03 -5.47
CA PRO A 279 13.12 15.97 -6.87
C PRO A 279 14.28 15.57 -7.79
N GLY A 280 15.54 15.74 -7.36
CA GLY A 280 16.72 15.35 -8.14
C GLY A 280 16.82 13.83 -8.38
N ILE A 281 16.08 13.02 -7.61
CA ILE A 281 15.94 11.59 -7.91
C ILE A 281 15.26 11.41 -9.27
N ALA A 282 14.27 12.22 -9.64
CA ALA A 282 13.60 12.09 -10.93
C ALA A 282 14.57 12.28 -12.12
N ASP A 283 15.54 13.18 -11.99
CA ASP A 283 16.53 13.48 -13.04
C ASP A 283 17.62 12.41 -13.13
N ASN A 284 18.07 11.89 -11.98
CA ASN A 284 19.18 10.95 -11.91
C ASN A 284 18.77 9.49 -12.10
N CYS A 285 17.48 9.21 -11.91
CA CYS A 285 16.98 7.85 -11.84
C CYS A 285 16.72 7.25 -13.22
N SER A 286 17.48 6.21 -13.58
CA SER A 286 17.35 5.53 -14.86
C SER A 286 17.41 4.01 -14.71
N SER A 287 17.16 3.28 -15.81
CA SER A 287 17.35 1.82 -15.86
C SER A 287 18.84 1.42 -15.84
N HIS A 288 19.73 2.30 -16.31
CA HIS A 288 21.18 2.10 -16.33
C HIS A 288 21.85 2.46 -15.00
N ASN A 289 21.23 3.33 -14.21
CA ASN A 289 21.64 3.64 -12.85
C ASN A 289 20.48 3.43 -11.87
N PRO A 290 20.06 2.18 -11.59
CA PRO A 290 18.93 1.94 -10.71
C PRO A 290 19.24 2.25 -9.24
N HIS A 291 20.51 2.37 -8.86
CA HIS A 291 20.89 2.72 -7.49
C HIS A 291 20.61 4.18 -7.13
N SER A 292 20.45 5.09 -8.10
CA SER A 292 20.04 6.50 -7.85
C SER A 292 18.52 6.65 -7.63
N CYS A 293 17.76 5.56 -7.72
CA CYS A 293 16.30 5.58 -7.73
C CYS A 293 15.64 5.34 -6.38
N GLN A 294 16.43 5.41 -5.32
CA GLN A 294 16.01 5.09 -3.97
C GLN A 294 16.40 6.21 -3.01
N CYS A 295 15.50 6.49 -2.08
CA CYS A 295 15.87 7.15 -0.85
C CYS A 295 16.41 6.11 0.11
N LEU A 296 17.56 6.40 0.71
CA LEU A 296 18.16 5.57 1.74
C LEU A 296 17.85 6.13 3.13
N HIS A 297 17.87 5.27 4.13
CA HIS A 297 17.86 5.72 5.52
C HIS A 297 19.07 6.62 5.78
N LYS A 298 18.81 7.79 6.39
CA LYS A 298 19.82 8.63 7.01
C LYS A 298 20.17 8.08 8.40
#